data_AF-A0A3N5FHF8-F1
#
_entry.id   AF-A0A3N5FHF8-F1
#
_cell.length_a   1.000
_cell.length_b   1.000
_cell.length_c   1.000
_cell.angle_alpha   90.00
_cell.angle_beta   90.00
_cell.angle_gamma   90.00
#
_symmetry.space_group_name_H-M   'P 1'
#
loop_
_entity.id
_entity.type
_entity.pdbx_description
1 polymer ?
#
loop_
_entity_poly.entity_id
_entity_poly.type
_entity_poly.pdbx_seq_one_letter_code
_entity_poly.pdbx_strand_id
1 'polypeptide(L)' 'MAHTCKTCGAMADDPGHLCNPTQEKISCSYCNQSDVGTNHICKEKMAAMKYSCQSCGRVAPDASGLCKPGEIV' A
#
# COMPACT_ATOMS: atom_id res chain seq x y z
N MET A 1 12.62 4.28 10.68
CA MET A 1 13.47 3.07 10.54
C MET A 1 13.05 2.39 9.25
N ALA A 2 13.98 2.07 8.35
CA ALA A 2 13.65 1.35 7.13
C ALA A 2 13.30 -0.12 7.45
N HIS A 3 12.14 -0.57 6.99
CA HIS A 3 11.69 -1.96 7.05
C HIS A 3 12.25 -2.71 5.84
N THR A 4 12.59 -4.00 6.03
CA THR A 4 13.17 -4.84 4.95
C THR A 4 12.21 -5.95 4.54
N CYS A 5 12.06 -6.17 3.25
CA CYS A 5 11.27 -7.26 2.69
C CYS A 5 11.98 -8.59 2.91
N LYS A 6 11.30 -9.56 3.55
CA LYS A 6 11.82 -10.93 3.76
C LYS A 6 12.09 -11.68 2.44
N THR A 7 11.36 -11.34 1.38
CA THR A 7 11.40 -12.09 0.11
C THR A 7 12.41 -11.53 -0.90
N CYS A 8 12.50 -10.20 -1.05
CA CYS A 8 13.37 -9.58 -2.07
C CYS A 8 14.47 -8.68 -1.49
N GLY A 9 14.52 -8.48 -0.17
CA GLY A 9 15.54 -7.64 0.48
C GLY A 9 15.36 -6.14 0.28
N ALA A 10 14.31 -5.68 -0.42
CA ALA A 10 14.02 -4.26 -0.60
C ALA A 10 13.75 -3.57 0.75
N MET A 11 14.18 -2.32 0.87
CA MET A 11 14.03 -1.52 2.08
C MET A 11 13.03 -0.39 1.83
N ALA A 12 12.10 -0.15 2.76
CA ALA A 12 11.13 0.93 2.67
C ALA A 12 10.84 1.50 4.06
N ASP A 13 10.63 2.82 4.16
CA ASP A 13 10.29 3.47 5.43
C ASP A 13 8.95 3.02 6.02
N ASP A 14 8.04 2.51 5.17
CA ASP A 14 6.76 1.96 5.58
C ASP A 14 6.68 0.47 5.23
N PRO A 15 6.31 -0.40 6.19
CA PRO A 15 6.28 -1.83 5.95
C PRO A 15 5.17 -2.23 4.97
N GLY A 16 4.14 -1.41 4.76
CA GLY A 16 3.12 -1.62 3.74
C GLY A 16 3.62 -1.40 2.31
N HIS A 17 4.79 -0.78 2.13
CA HIS A 17 5.44 -0.64 0.82
C HIS A 17 6.27 -1.87 0.43
N LEU A 18 6.42 -2.84 1.34
CA LEU A 18 7.17 -4.06 1.11
C LEU A 18 6.25 -5.16 0.61
N CYS A 19 6.74 -5.97 -0.34
CA CYS A 19 6.00 -7.15 -0.82
C CYS A 19 5.78 -8.18 0.29
N ASN A 20 6.73 -8.32 1.21
CA ASN A 20 6.68 -9.22 2.35
C ASN A 20 7.37 -8.60 3.58
N PRO A 21 6.70 -7.70 4.30
CA PRO A 21 7.25 -7.06 5.49
C PRO A 21 7.46 -8.07 6.61
N THR A 22 8.48 -7.82 7.44
CA THR A 22 8.68 -8.58 8.69
C THR A 22 7.56 -8.37 9.70
N GLN A 23 6.85 -7.24 9.61
CA GLN A 23 5.64 -6.99 10.36
C GLN A 23 4.46 -7.65 9.64
N GLU A 24 3.83 -8.62 10.31
CA GLU A 24 2.82 -9.49 9.70
C GLU A 24 1.39 -9.01 9.96
N LYS A 25 1.18 -8.20 11.00
CA LYS A 25 -0.14 -7.77 11.45
C LYS A 25 -0.16 -6.30 11.84
N ILE A 26 -1.15 -5.58 11.33
CA ILE A 26 -1.45 -4.19 11.65
C ILE A 26 -2.96 -3.99 11.83
N SER A 27 -3.32 -2.90 12.48
CA SER A 27 -4.69 -2.39 12.52
C SER A 27 -4.96 -1.48 11.33
N CYS A 28 -5.95 -1.83 10.51
CA CYS A 28 -6.39 -1.02 9.40
C CYS A 28 -7.37 0.06 9.88
N SER A 29 -6.95 1.33 9.79
CA SER A 29 -7.81 2.47 10.15
C SER A 29 -8.99 2.68 9.19
N TYR A 30 -9.01 2.02 8.04
CA TYR A 30 -10.13 2.10 7.09
C TYR A 30 -11.26 1.14 7.48
N CYS A 31 -10.99 -0.17 7.52
CA CYS A 31 -12.01 -1.18 7.82
C CYS A 31 -12.12 -1.55 9.30
N ASN A 32 -11.39 -0.86 10.19
CA ASN A 32 -11.31 -1.10 11.64
C ASN A 32 -10.89 -2.54 12.03
N GLN A 33 -10.27 -3.29 11.12
CA GLN A 33 -9.76 -4.64 11.41
C GLN A 33 -8.38 -4.55 12.05
N SER A 34 -8.19 -5.19 13.21
CA SER A 34 -6.96 -5.16 14.01
C SER A 34 -5.98 -6.32 13.77
N ASP A 35 -6.32 -7.26 12.88
CA ASP A 35 -5.52 -8.44 12.55
C ASP A 35 -5.38 -8.59 11.03
N VAL A 36 -4.89 -7.53 10.37
CA VAL A 36 -4.70 -7.57 8.92
C VAL A 36 -3.23 -7.52 8.53
N GLY A 37 -2.90 -8.15 7.41
CA GLY A 37 -1.56 -8.06 6.85
C GLY A 37 -1.14 -6.61 6.59
N THR A 38 0.14 -6.32 6.67
CA THR A 38 0.65 -4.96 6.42
C THR A 38 0.41 -4.48 4.98
N ASN A 39 0.28 -5.43 4.04
CA ASN A 39 -0.15 -5.18 2.67
C ASN A 39 -1.68 -5.31 2.48
N HIS A 40 -2.47 -5.26 3.55
CA HIS A 40 -3.91 -5.39 3.48
C HIS A 40 -4.52 -4.20 2.74
N ILE A 41 -5.30 -4.52 1.72
CA ILE A 41 -6.15 -3.57 1.01
C ILE A 41 -7.59 -4.00 1.26
N CYS A 42 -8.30 -3.24 2.11
CA CYS A 42 -9.74 -3.45 2.32
C CYS A 42 -10.54 -2.99 1.09
N LYS A 43 -11.78 -3.48 0.95
CA LYS A 43 -12.70 -3.06 -0.11
C LYS A 43 -12.88 -1.54 -0.15
N GLU A 44 -12.94 -0.89 1.01
CA GLU A 44 -13.07 0.56 1.10
C GLU A 44 -11.82 1.28 0.58
N LYS A 45 -10.61 0.79 0.92
CA LYS A 45 -9.38 1.32 0.33
C LYS A 45 -9.35 1.11 -1.19
N MET A 46 -9.76 -0.06 -1.68
CA MET A 46 -9.87 -0.33 -3.12
C MET A 46 -10.84 0.64 -3.80
N ALA A 47 -12.03 0.84 -3.22
CA ALA A 47 -13.03 1.76 -3.74
C ALA A 47 -12.58 3.23 -3.64
N ALA A 48 -11.73 3.55 -2.66
CA ALA A 48 -11.13 4.87 -2.54
C ALA A 48 -10.00 5.11 -3.55
N MET A 49 -9.42 4.07 -4.16
CA MET A 49 -8.33 4.21 -5.13
C MET A 49 -8.86 4.76 -6.45
N LYS A 50 -8.76 6.08 -6.60
CA LYS A 50 -9.22 6.80 -7.79
C LYS A 50 -8.12 7.03 -8.81
N TYR A 51 -6.87 6.83 -8.44
CA TYR A 51 -5.73 7.13 -9.29
C TYR A 51 -4.79 5.93 -9.39
N SER A 52 -4.27 5.69 -10.58
CA SER A 52 -3.20 4.73 -10.89
C SER A 52 -2.02 5.47 -11.49
N CYS A 53 -0.80 5.05 -11.17
CA CYS A 53 0.38 5.59 -11.79
C CYS A 53 0.52 4.96 -13.18
N GLN A 54 0.38 5.76 -14.23
CA GLN A 54 0.50 5.28 -15.62
C GLN A 54 1.91 4.77 -15.97
N SER A 55 2.91 5.02 -15.11
CA SER A 55 4.30 4.61 -15.34
C SER A 55 4.68 3.30 -14.64
N CYS A 56 4.18 3.08 -13.41
CA CYS A 56 4.56 1.91 -12.59
C CYS A 56 3.37 1.07 -12.10
N GLY A 57 2.14 1.45 -12.42
CA GLY A 57 0.92 0.72 -12.04
C GLY A 57 0.49 0.86 -10.58
N ARG A 58 1.20 1.66 -9.76
CA ARG A 58 0.85 1.90 -8.35
C ARG A 58 -0.51 2.60 -8.25
N VAL A 59 -1.37 2.15 -7.36
CA VAL A 59 -2.69 2.77 -7.14
C VAL A 59 -2.70 3.57 -5.83
N ALA A 60 -3.43 4.69 -5.83
CA ALA A 60 -3.58 5.56 -4.67
C ALA A 60 -4.96 6.24 -4.65
N PRO A 61 -5.47 6.63 -3.47
CA PRO A 61 -6.70 7.40 -3.37
C PRO A 61 -6.56 8.84 -3.90
N ASP A 62 -5.34 9.35 -3.92
CA ASP A 62 -5.00 10.69 -4.37
C ASP A 62 -3.82 10.68 -5.35
N ALA A 63 -3.76 11.71 -6.19
CA ALA A 63 -2.71 11.89 -7.18
C ALA A 63 -1.34 12.25 -6.56
N SER A 64 -1.31 12.78 -5.34
CA SER A 64 -0.10 13.29 -4.68
C SER A 64 0.89 12.18 -4.32
N GLY A 65 0.41 10.95 -4.11
CA GLY A 65 1.24 9.78 -3.85
C GLY A 65 1.81 9.07 -5.09
N LEU A 66 1.59 9.60 -6.30
CA LEU A 66 1.93 8.93 -7.56
C LEU A 66 2.90 9.74 -8.41
N CYS A 67 3.87 9.06 -9.03
CA CYS A 67 4.83 9.70 -9.94
C CYS A 67 4.15 10.26 -11.20
N LYS A 68 3.17 9.53 -11.74
CA LYS A 68 2.40 9.92 -12.93
C LYS A 68 0.94 9.52 -12.78
N PRO A 69 0.14 10.28 -12.02
CA PRO A 69 -1.24 9.95 -11.71
C PRO A 69 -2.12 9.94 -12.98
N GLY A 70 -2.93 8.89 -13.13
CA GLY A 70 -3.99 8.77 -14.11
C GLY A 70 -5.23 8.21 -13.44
N GLU A 71 -6.37 8.86 -13.63
CA GLU A 71 -7.64 8.47 -13.01
C GLU A 71 -8.07 7.07 -13.45
N ILE A 72 -8.46 6.24 -12.49
CA ILE A 72 -9.06 4.93 -12.71
C ILE A 72 -10.56 5.18 -12.82
N VAL A 73 -11.07 5.12 -14.05
CA VAL A 73 -12.49 5.33 -14.39
C VAL A 73 -13.32 4.08 -14.18
#